data_AF-A0A7K1V4E8-F1
#
_entry.id   AF-A0A7K1V4E8-F1
#
_cell.length_a   1.000
_cell.length_b   1.000
_cell.length_c   1.000
_cell.angle_alpha   90.00
_cell.angle_beta   90.00
_cell.angle_gamma   90.00
#
_symmetry.space_group_name_H-M   'P 1'
#
loop_
_entity.id
_entity.type
_entity.pdbx_description
1 polymer ?
#
loop_
_entity_poly.entity_id
_entity_poly.type
_entity_poly.pdbx_seq_one_letter_code
_entity_poly.pdbx_strand_id
1 'polypeptide(L)'
;MSDLRDPVLLDERRQLLRERLGQLRSELAELATAYRELPDSGLLLDTPGIGALTTPAYCIAGAAEVFDEALIELDAADDALGRAGNYTGRLRRPALDS
;
A
#
# COMPACT_ATOMS: atom_id res chain seq x y z
N MET A 1 -1.14 -31.65 -6.49
CA MET A 1 -1.52 -30.23 -6.67
C MET A 1 -2.55 -29.88 -5.62
N SER A 2 -2.33 -28.83 -4.82
CA SER A 2 -3.37 -28.33 -3.90
C SER A 2 -4.56 -27.76 -4.70
N ASP A 3 -5.78 -28.00 -4.22
CA ASP A 3 -6.98 -27.38 -4.77
C ASP A 3 -6.94 -25.87 -4.43
N LEU A 4 -7.02 -25.02 -5.46
CA LEU A 4 -7.02 -23.56 -5.30
C LEU A 4 -8.24 -23.03 -4.52
N ARG A 5 -9.23 -23.89 -4.28
CA ARG A 5 -10.44 -23.60 -3.50
C ARG A 5 -10.33 -24.09 -2.06
N ASP A 6 -9.20 -24.68 -1.67
CA ASP A 6 -8.98 -25.10 -0.28
C ASP A 6 -9.07 -23.88 0.64
N PRO A 7 -9.98 -23.88 1.64
CA PRO A 7 -10.17 -22.74 2.53
C PRO A 7 -8.91 -22.38 3.32
N VAL A 8 -8.06 -23.35 3.65
CA VAL A 8 -6.78 -23.09 4.33
C VAL A 8 -5.83 -22.34 3.41
N LEU A 9 -5.69 -22.82 2.16
CA LEU A 9 -4.84 -22.17 1.17
C LEU A 9 -5.33 -20.74 0.83
N LEU A 10 -6.64 -20.54 0.76
CA LEU A 10 -7.21 -19.20 0.53
C LEU A 10 -6.90 -18.25 1.70
N ASP A 11 -6.96 -18.74 2.94
CA ASP A 11 -6.61 -17.93 4.11
C ASP A 11 -5.11 -17.60 4.16
N GLU A 12 -4.23 -18.57 3.88
CA GLU A 12 -2.79 -18.35 3.77
C GLU A 12 -2.45 -17.30 2.70
N ARG A 13 -3.07 -17.41 1.51
CA ARG A 13 -2.90 -16.42 0.43
C ARG A 13 -3.38 -15.03 0.83
N ARG A 14 -4.50 -14.95 1.56
CA ARG A 14 -5.01 -13.67 2.09
C ARG A 14 -4.03 -13.05 3.08
N GLN A 15 -3.46 -13.83 3.99
CA GLN A 15 -2.44 -13.33 4.94
C GLN A 15 -1.17 -12.87 4.22
N LEU A 16 -0.69 -13.63 3.25
CA LEU A 16 0.45 -13.22 2.42
C LEU A 16 0.20 -11.90 1.69
N LEU A 17 -1.02 -11.66 1.21
CA LEU A 17 -1.39 -10.37 0.61
C LEU A 17 -1.35 -9.23 1.64
N ARG A 18 -1.81 -9.46 2.88
CA ARG A 18 -1.71 -8.47 3.96
C ARG A 18 -0.27 -8.12 4.31
N GLU A 19 0.58 -9.13 4.43
CA GLU A 19 2.02 -8.93 4.67
C GLU A 19 2.67 -8.07 3.57
N ARG A 20 2.36 -8.39 2.30
CA ARG A 20 2.84 -7.61 1.15
C ARG A 20 2.30 -6.19 1.13
N LEU A 21 1.05 -5.97 1.50
CA LEU A 21 0.48 -4.63 1.63
C LEU A 21 1.16 -3.84 2.76
N GLY A 22 1.46 -4.48 3.88
CA GLY A 22 2.21 -3.85 4.97
C GLY A 22 3.60 -3.39 4.51
N GLN A 23 4.30 -4.23 3.75
CA GLN A 23 5.59 -3.88 3.17
C GLN A 23 5.46 -2.72 2.18
N LEU A 24 4.52 -2.79 1.25
CA LEU A 24 4.27 -1.73 0.26
C LEU A 24 3.90 -0.39 0.93
N ARG A 25 3.09 -0.43 1.99
CA ARG A 25 2.76 0.75 2.79
C ARG A 25 4.02 1.38 3.39
N SER A 26 4.90 0.57 3.98
CA SER A 26 6.16 1.07 4.56
C SER A 26 7.03 1.74 3.50
N GLU A 27 7.25 1.07 2.37
CA GLU A 27 8.06 1.58 1.26
C GLU A 27 7.47 2.88 0.69
N LEU A 28 6.14 2.95 0.56
CA LEU A 28 5.46 4.16 0.09
C LEU A 28 5.56 5.32 1.09
N ALA A 29 5.46 5.04 2.39
CA ALA A 29 5.61 6.06 3.42
C ALA A 29 7.05 6.62 3.47
N GLU A 30 8.05 5.75 3.31
CA GLU A 30 9.45 6.16 3.16
C GLU A 30 9.64 7.03 1.91
N LEU A 31 9.07 6.62 0.76
CA LEU A 31 9.13 7.40 -0.48
C LEU A 31 8.45 8.77 -0.34
N ALA A 32 7.26 8.82 0.27
CA ALA A 32 6.55 10.06 0.53
C ALA A 32 7.37 11.01 1.42
N THR A 33 8.05 10.48 2.43
CA THR A 33 8.96 11.25 3.29
C THR A 33 10.15 11.79 2.49
N ALA A 34 10.79 10.96 1.68
CA ALA A 34 11.91 11.38 0.83
C ALA A 34 11.51 12.50 -0.16
N TYR A 35 10.30 12.46 -0.71
CA TYR A 35 9.79 13.54 -1.56
C TYR A 35 9.61 14.85 -0.77
N ARG A 36 9.10 14.79 0.46
CA ARG A 36 8.94 15.98 1.32
C ARG A 36 10.27 16.59 1.74
N GLU A 37 11.31 15.77 1.89
CA GLU A 37 12.68 16.20 2.24
C GLU A 37 13.49 16.67 1.02
N LEU A 38 13.00 16.40 -0.21
CA LEU A 38 13.69 16.76 -1.44
C LEU A 38 14.06 18.26 -1.56
N PRO A 39 13.25 19.23 -1.10
CA PRO A 39 13.65 20.65 -1.07
C PRO A 39 14.91 20.92 -0.25
N ASP A 40 15.14 20.15 0.81
CA ASP A 40 16.30 20.31 1.70
C ASP A 40 17.57 19.63 1.18
N SER A 41 17.45 18.82 0.11
CA SER A 41 18.58 18.07 -0.47
C SER A 41 19.62 18.96 -1.17
N GLY A 42 19.26 20.19 -1.53
CA GLY A 42 20.09 21.06 -2.38
C GLY A 42 20.24 20.58 -3.82
N LEU A 43 19.52 19.53 -4.23
CA LEU A 43 19.59 18.95 -5.58
C LEU A 43 18.61 19.59 -6.58
N LEU A 44 17.70 20.44 -6.10
CA LEU A 44 16.72 21.11 -6.94
C LEU A 44 17.24 22.46 -7.42
N LEU A 45 17.24 22.66 -8.73
CA LEU A 45 17.38 23.99 -9.32
C LEU A 45 16.01 24.64 -9.32
N ASP A 46 15.88 25.76 -8.59
CA ASP A 46 14.65 26.54 -8.63
C ASP A 46 14.47 27.07 -10.05
N THR A 47 13.33 26.75 -10.69
CA THR A 47 13.09 27.17 -12.06
C THR A 47 12.55 28.60 -12.03
N PRO A 48 13.25 29.60 -12.59
CA PRO A 48 12.80 30.99 -12.51
C PRO A 48 11.48 31.16 -13.26
N GLY A 49 10.41 31.57 -12.56
CA GLY A 49 9.12 31.89 -13.17
C GLY A 49 8.00 32.04 -12.15
N ILE A 50 7.49 33.26 -11.97
CA ILE A 50 6.29 33.53 -11.16
C ILE A 50 5.09 32.90 -11.89
N GLY A 51 4.41 31.94 -11.26
CA GLY A 51 3.11 31.42 -11.72
C GLY A 51 3.13 30.14 -12.57
N ALA A 52 4.25 29.43 -12.69
CA ALA A 52 4.26 28.13 -13.38
C ALA A 52 3.64 27.03 -12.48
N LEU A 53 2.59 26.35 -12.95
CA LEU A 53 1.98 25.14 -12.34
C LEU A 53 2.94 23.92 -12.29
N THR A 54 4.24 24.15 -12.46
CA THR A 54 5.28 23.13 -12.58
C THR A 54 6.56 23.56 -11.84
N THR A 55 6.47 24.51 -10.90
CA THR A 55 7.61 24.78 -10.01
C THR A 55 7.97 23.48 -9.26
N PRO A 56 9.25 23.26 -8.94
CA PRO A 56 9.66 22.09 -8.17
C PRO A 56 8.84 21.92 -6.88
N ALA A 57 8.57 23.02 -6.16
CA ALA A 57 7.74 23.01 -4.95
C ALA A 57 6.30 22.53 -5.21
N TYR A 58 5.65 23.00 -6.27
CA TYR A 58 4.30 22.55 -6.64
C TYR A 58 4.29 21.06 -7.00
N CYS A 59 5.25 20.60 -7.82
CA CYS A 59 5.35 19.20 -8.22
C CYS A 59 5.61 18.27 -7.02
N ILE A 60 6.45 18.70 -6.07
CA ILE A 60 6.74 17.93 -4.85
C ILE A 60 5.52 17.86 -3.94
N ALA A 61 4.84 18.98 -3.72
CA ALA A 61 3.61 19.02 -2.94
C ALA A 61 2.54 18.10 -3.54
N GLY A 62 2.29 18.21 -4.85
CA GLY A 62 1.33 17.35 -5.54
C GLY A 62 1.70 15.87 -5.50
N ALA A 63 3.00 15.51 -5.62
CA ALA A 63 3.43 14.13 -5.47
C ALA A 63 3.21 13.60 -4.04
N ALA A 64 3.52 14.40 -3.03
CA ALA A 64 3.31 14.03 -1.63
C ALA A 64 1.82 13.83 -1.31
N GLU A 65 0.94 14.69 -1.82
CA GLU A 65 -0.52 14.56 -1.69
C GLU A 65 -1.03 13.23 -2.31
N VAL A 66 -0.59 12.91 -3.52
CA VAL A 66 -0.95 11.64 -4.18
C VAL A 66 -0.46 10.43 -3.38
N PHE A 67 0.73 10.49 -2.78
CA PHE A 67 1.22 9.42 -1.91
C PHE A 67 0.42 9.30 -0.62
N ASP A 68 -0.04 10.40 -0.02
CA ASP A 68 -0.92 10.38 1.14
C ASP A 68 -2.27 9.71 0.83
N GLU A 69 -2.86 10.03 -0.33
CA GLU A 69 -4.06 9.34 -0.81
C GLU A 69 -3.82 7.84 -0.99
N ALA A 70 -2.71 7.46 -1.62
CA ALA A 70 -2.36 6.06 -1.82
C ALA A 70 -2.15 5.32 -0.48
N LEU A 71 -1.57 5.96 0.55
CA LEU A 71 -1.46 5.38 1.89
C LEU A 71 -2.83 5.13 2.54
N ILE A 72 -3.80 6.03 2.35
CA ILE A 72 -5.18 5.82 2.82
C ILE A 72 -5.81 4.60 2.12
N GLU A 73 -5.61 4.47 0.81
CA GLU A 73 -6.16 3.34 0.05
C GLU A 73 -5.50 2.00 0.42
N LEU A 74 -4.20 1.99 0.73
CA LEU A 74 -3.52 0.79 1.24
C LEU A 74 -4.06 0.38 2.62
N ASP A 75 -4.40 1.34 3.47
CA ASP A 75 -5.01 1.07 4.79
C ASP A 75 -6.42 0.50 4.64
N ALA A 76 -7.19 1.03 3.69
CA ALA A 76 -8.50 0.48 3.33
C ALA A 76 -8.39 -0.94 2.77
N ALA A 77 -7.35 -1.24 1.98
CA ALA A 77 -7.08 -2.57 1.45
C ALA A 77 -6.70 -3.58 2.55
N ASP A 78 -5.84 -3.21 3.51
CA ASP A 78 -5.53 -4.08 4.65
C ASP A 78 -6.77 -4.36 5.51
N ASP A 79 -7.56 -3.31 5.80
CA ASP A 79 -8.81 -3.47 6.55
C ASP A 79 -9.78 -4.40 5.81
N ALA A 80 -9.93 -4.25 4.49
CA ALA A 80 -10.77 -5.13 3.68
C ALA A 80 -10.32 -6.61 3.75
N LEU A 81 -9.02 -6.88 3.69
CA LEU A 81 -8.47 -8.24 3.85
C LEU A 81 -8.63 -8.76 5.29
N GLY A 82 -8.54 -7.90 6.29
CA GLY A 82 -8.84 -8.22 7.69
C GLY A 82 -10.29 -8.63 7.88
N ARG A 83 -11.23 -7.83 7.37
CA ARG A 83 -12.67 -8.13 7.41
C ARG A 83 -13.00 -9.41 6.65
N ALA A 84 -12.38 -9.66 5.50
CA ALA A 84 -12.55 -10.92 4.79
C ALA A 84 -12.17 -12.13 5.67
N GLY A 85 -11.06 -12.02 6.42
CA GLY A 85 -10.62 -13.03 7.38
C GLY A 85 -11.64 -13.34 8.47
N ASN A 86 -12.39 -12.34 8.95
CA ASN A 86 -13.45 -12.55 9.93
C ASN A 86 -14.57 -13.48 9.42
N TYR A 87 -14.84 -13.46 8.11
CA TYR A 87 -15.82 -14.34 7.48
C TYR A 87 -15.23 -15.72 7.14
N THR A 88 -13.97 -15.78 6.68
CA THR A 88 -13.37 -17.01 6.15
C THR A 88 -12.66 -17.86 7.21
N GLY A 89 -12.24 -17.30 8.34
CA GLY A 89 -11.43 -18.01 9.35
C GLY A 89 -12.11 -19.22 10.02
N ARG A 90 -13.43 -19.37 9.83
CA ARG A 90 -14.22 -20.52 10.31
C ARG A 90 -14.35 -21.64 9.29
N LEU A 91 -13.97 -21.40 8.03
CA LEU A 91 -14.02 -22.42 6.99
C LEU A 91 -12.95 -23.48 7.27
N ARG A 92 -13.38 -24.73 7.36
CA ARG A 92 -12.51 -25.89 7.58
C ARG A 92 -12.68 -26.86 6.43
N ARG A 93 -11.60 -27.58 6.10
CA ARG A 93 -11.72 -28.79 5.29
C ARG A 93 -12.53 -29.81 6.13
N PRO A 94 -13.56 -30.46 5.57
CA PRO A 94 -14.16 -31.61 6.23
C PRO A 94 -13.05 -32.63 6.50
N ALA A 95 -12.95 -33.16 7.73
CA ALA A 95 -12.20 -34.37 7.95
C ALA A 95 -12.92 -35.45 7.13
N LEU A 96 -12.34 -35.83 5.99
CA LEU A 96 -12.75 -37.05 5.32
C LEU A 96 -12.21 -38.16 6.22
N ASP A 97 -13.06 -38.70 7.09
CA ASP A 97 -12.85 -40.03 7.62
C ASP A 97 -12.97 -40.98 6.43
N SER A 98 -11.84 -41.40 5.85
CA SER A 98 -11.56 -42.67 5.14
C SER A 98 -10.31 -42.55 4.27
#